data_AF-A0A2V8U926-F1
#
_entry.id   AF-A0A2V8U926-F1
#
_cell.length_a   1.000
_cell.length_b   1.000
_cell.length_c   1.000
_cell.angle_alpha   90.00
_cell.angle_beta   90.00
_cell.angle_gamma   90.00
#
_symmetry.space_group_name_H-M   'P 1'
#
loop_
_entity.id
_entity.type
_entity.pdbx_description
1 polymer ?
#
loop_
_entity_poly.entity_id
_entity_poly.type
_entity_poly.pdbx_seq_one_letter_code
_entity_poly.pdbx_strand_id
1 'polypeptide(L)'
;MAFTGDEIRANRDYFAHKLRAEKQRTDVLHAVEGGPFDFVLLDTRSREAFAGGHIPGALCAPMEELEQLTPVLPKDKEIVTYCWGHD
;
A
#
# COMPACT_ATOMS: atom_id res chain seq x y z
N MET A 1 13.52 26.81 19.03
CA MET A 1 12.76 27.58 18.02
C MET A 1 11.35 27.00 17.98
N ALA A 2 10.32 27.83 17.96
CA ALA A 2 8.94 27.39 17.83
C ALA A 2 8.50 27.54 16.37
N PHE A 3 7.70 26.59 15.86
CA PHE A 3 7.12 26.70 14.53
C PHE A 3 6.19 27.91 14.43
N THR A 4 6.25 28.60 13.31
CA THR A 4 5.31 29.64 12.91
C THR A 4 3.95 29.04 12.56
N GLY A 5 2.92 29.88 12.51
CA GLY A 5 1.56 29.45 12.11
C GLY A 5 1.49 28.89 10.70
N ASP A 6 2.34 29.36 9.78
CA ASP A 6 2.41 28.85 8.40
C ASP A 6 3.08 27.47 8.34
N GLU A 7 4.17 27.26 9.08
CA GLU A 7 4.83 25.95 9.18
C GLU A 7 3.90 24.89 9.76
N ILE A 8 3.10 25.25 10.77
CA ILE A 8 2.11 24.33 11.37
C ILE A 8 1.07 23.90 10.32
N ARG A 9 0.57 24.84 9.49
CA ARG A 9 -0.38 24.52 8.42
C ARG A 9 0.24 23.64 7.34
N ALA A 10 1.44 23.99 6.87
CA ALA A 10 2.16 23.22 5.86
C ALA A 10 2.42 21.78 6.33
N ASN A 11 2.85 21.60 7.59
CA ASN A 11 3.07 20.27 8.17
C ASN A 11 1.77 19.47 8.25
N ARG A 12 0.68 20.09 8.71
CA ARG A 12 -0.63 19.43 8.77
C ARG A 12 -1.06 18.93 7.39
N ASP A 13 -0.96 19.77 6.38
CA ASP A 13 -1.40 19.44 5.02
C ASP A 13 -0.52 18.33 4.42
N TYR A 14 0.80 18.39 4.64
CA TYR A 14 1.74 17.33 4.27
C TYR A 14 1.37 15.98 4.90
N PHE A 15 1.18 15.93 6.22
CA PHE A 15 0.84 14.67 6.90
C PHE A 15 -0.56 14.16 6.51
N ALA A 16 -1.52 15.06 6.29
CA ALA A 16 -2.84 14.66 5.79
C ALA A 16 -2.76 14.02 4.39
N HIS A 17 -1.93 14.56 3.50
CA HIS A 17 -1.70 13.96 2.19
C HIS A 17 -0.96 12.62 2.29
N LYS A 18 0.08 12.54 3.11
CA LYS A 18 0.84 11.30 3.33
C LYS A 18 -0.07 10.18 3.86
N LEU A 19 -0.85 10.47 4.91
CA LEU A 19 -1.76 9.49 5.52
C LEU A 19 -2.86 9.03 4.57
N ARG A 20 -3.30 9.87 3.63
CA ARG A 20 -4.27 9.47 2.60
C ARG A 20 -3.67 8.61 1.49
N ALA A 21 -2.35 8.68 1.29
CA ALA A 21 -1.64 7.90 0.28
C ALA A 21 -1.21 6.51 0.79
N GLU A 22 -1.30 6.26 2.10
CA GLU A 22 -0.82 5.04 2.74
C GLU A 22 -1.97 4.27 3.39
N LYS A 23 -2.04 2.95 3.14
CA LYS A 23 -2.88 2.04 3.92
C LYS A 23 -2.08 1.55 5.14
N GLN A 24 -2.63 1.68 6.34
CA GLN A 24 -1.91 1.29 7.55
C GLN A 24 -1.83 -0.24 7.68
N ARG A 25 -0.71 -0.75 8.23
CA ARG A 25 -0.52 -2.18 8.48
C ARG A 25 -1.67 -2.80 9.27
N THR A 26 -2.16 -2.11 10.28
CA THR A 26 -3.29 -2.56 11.12
C THR A 26 -4.57 -2.71 10.33
N ASP A 27 -4.82 -1.81 9.37
CA ASP A 27 -6.02 -1.87 8.53
C ASP A 27 -5.95 -3.08 7.60
N VAL A 28 -4.78 -3.33 7.00
CA VAL A 28 -4.55 -4.53 6.17
C VAL A 28 -4.70 -5.80 7.00
N LEU A 29 -4.11 -5.84 8.21
CA LEU A 29 -4.20 -6.99 9.11
C LEU A 29 -5.65 -7.32 9.47
N HIS A 30 -6.41 -6.33 9.95
CA HIS A 30 -7.82 -6.53 10.28
C HIS A 30 -8.64 -6.99 9.07
N ALA A 31 -8.33 -6.45 7.88
CA ALA A 31 -9.01 -6.84 6.66
C ALA A 31 -8.73 -8.32 6.32
N VAL A 32 -7.47 -8.76 6.42
CA VAL A 32 -7.06 -10.16 6.17
C VAL A 32 -7.65 -11.12 7.21
N GLU A 33 -7.67 -10.74 8.49
CA GLU A 33 -8.24 -11.56 9.58
C GLU A 33 -9.77 -11.63 9.53
N GLY A 34 -10.42 -10.57 9.08
CA GLY A 34 -11.88 -10.44 9.01
C GLY A 34 -12.53 -11.09 7.78
N GLY A 35 -11.74 -11.47 6.76
CA GLY A 35 -12.21 -12.14 5.55
C GLY A 35 -11.89 -11.36 4.27
N PRO A 36 -12.76 -11.39 3.24
CA PRO A 36 -12.48 -10.69 1.98
C PRO A 36 -12.48 -9.17 2.19
N PHE A 37 -11.47 -8.50 1.65
CA PHE A 37 -11.30 -7.06 1.73
C PHE A 37 -11.69 -6.34 0.43
N ASP A 38 -11.98 -5.05 0.51
CA ASP A 38 -12.55 -4.22 -0.56
C ASP A 38 -11.51 -3.57 -1.49
N PHE A 39 -10.23 -3.75 -1.21
CA PHE A 39 -9.10 -3.29 -2.01
C PHE A 39 -8.40 -4.46 -2.74
N VAL A 40 -7.54 -4.13 -3.71
CA VAL A 40 -6.63 -5.08 -4.33
C VAL A 40 -5.28 -5.00 -3.63
N LEU A 41 -4.83 -6.11 -3.06
CA LEU A 41 -3.53 -6.21 -2.42
C LEU A 41 -2.51 -6.78 -3.41
N LEU A 42 -1.44 -6.03 -3.68
CA LEU A 42 -0.37 -6.41 -4.61
C LEU A 42 0.94 -6.63 -3.85
N ASP A 43 1.53 -7.81 -4.02
CA ASP A 43 2.90 -8.10 -3.61
C ASP A 43 3.85 -7.72 -4.74
N THR A 44 4.66 -6.68 -4.53
CA THR A 44 5.59 -6.16 -5.54
C THR A 44 6.99 -6.76 -5.44
N ARG A 45 7.18 -7.78 -4.60
CA ARG A 45 8.44 -8.53 -4.52
C ARG A 45 8.57 -9.50 -5.71
N SER A 46 9.71 -10.19 -5.78
CA SER A 46 9.94 -11.21 -6.80
C SER A 46 8.93 -12.35 -6.73
N ARG A 47 8.72 -13.04 -7.86
CA ARG A 47 7.82 -14.19 -7.94
C ARG A 47 8.22 -15.32 -6.98
N GLU A 48 9.53 -15.52 -6.79
CA GLU A 48 10.06 -16.51 -5.85
C GLU A 48 9.70 -16.15 -4.41
N ALA A 49 9.83 -14.87 -4.03
CA ALA A 49 9.46 -14.40 -2.69
C ALA A 49 7.96 -14.57 -2.43
N PHE A 50 7.13 -14.25 -3.42
CA PHE A 50 5.68 -14.50 -3.34
C PHE A 50 5.37 -15.99 -3.17
N ALA A 51 5.97 -16.85 -3.99
CA ALA A 51 5.77 -18.30 -3.93
C ALA A 51 6.26 -18.92 -2.60
N GLY A 52 7.31 -18.35 -2.00
CA GLY A 52 7.80 -18.74 -0.67
C GLY A 52 6.90 -18.32 0.49
N GLY A 53 5.97 -17.39 0.26
CA GLY A 53 4.99 -16.94 1.24
C GLY A 53 4.57 -15.49 1.01
N HIS A 54 3.26 -15.22 1.08
CA HIS A 54 2.66 -13.91 0.84
C HIS A 54 1.43 -13.72 1.73
N ILE A 55 0.95 -12.48 1.82
CA ILE A 55 -0.28 -12.16 2.57
C ILE A 55 -1.47 -12.85 1.88
N PRO A 56 -2.33 -13.61 2.59
CA PRO A 56 -3.49 -14.26 2.00
C PRO A 56 -4.38 -13.27 1.22
N GLY A 57 -4.74 -13.63 -0.01
CA GLY A 57 -5.52 -12.80 -0.92
C GLY A 57 -4.72 -11.78 -1.74
N ALA A 58 -3.41 -11.66 -1.53
CA ALA A 58 -2.55 -10.83 -2.36
C ALA A 58 -2.34 -11.40 -3.77
N LEU A 59 -2.20 -10.53 -4.76
CA LEU A 59 -1.81 -10.87 -6.12
C LEU A 59 -0.30 -10.61 -6.31
N CYS A 60 0.37 -11.52 -7.01
CA CYS A 60 1.78 -11.34 -7.37
C CYS A 60 1.90 -10.32 -8.52
N ALA A 61 2.55 -9.19 -8.26
CA ALA A 61 2.77 -8.13 -9.23
C ALA A 61 4.19 -7.54 -9.06
N PRO A 62 5.24 -8.29 -9.43
CA PRO A 62 6.63 -7.84 -9.28
C PRO A 62 6.84 -6.46 -9.87
N MET A 63 7.67 -5.64 -9.21
CA MET A 63 7.90 -4.24 -9.62
C MET A 63 8.29 -4.12 -11.10
N GLU A 64 9.12 -5.02 -11.60
CA GLU A 64 9.57 -5.06 -13.00
C GLU A 64 8.45 -5.36 -14.01
N GLU A 65 7.32 -5.90 -13.57
CA GLU A 65 6.16 -6.22 -14.41
C GLU A 65 5.00 -5.23 -14.23
N LEU A 66 5.09 -4.32 -13.25
CA LEU A 66 3.98 -3.48 -12.83
C LEU A 66 3.46 -2.57 -13.96
N GLU A 67 4.33 -2.07 -14.82
CA GLU A 67 3.94 -1.28 -16.00
C GLU A 67 3.02 -2.07 -16.94
N GLN A 68 3.28 -3.36 -17.11
CA GLN A 68 2.50 -4.25 -17.99
C GLN A 68 1.17 -4.66 -17.34
N LEU A 69 1.14 -4.75 -16.00
CA LEU A 69 -0.05 -5.10 -15.22
C LEU A 69 -1.00 -3.90 -15.01
N THR A 70 -0.46 -2.68 -14.97
CA THR A 70 -1.24 -1.46 -14.68
C THR A 70 -2.49 -1.27 -15.55
N PRO A 71 -2.50 -1.60 -16.86
CA PRO A 71 -3.70 -1.48 -17.70
C PRO A 71 -4.85 -2.42 -17.31
N VAL A 72 -4.54 -3.58 -16.71
CA VAL A 72 -5.56 -4.59 -16.33
C VAL A 72 -6.01 -4.49 -14.88
N LEU A 73 -5.35 -3.66 -14.07
CA LEU A 73 -5.77 -3.41 -12.69
C LEU A 73 -7.11 -2.66 -12.66
N PRO A 74 -8.03 -3.03 -11.75
CA PRO A 74 -9.32 -2.36 -11.61
C PRO A 74 -9.13 -0.90 -11.24
N LYS A 75 -9.75 0.00 -12.01
CA LYS A 75 -9.64 1.46 -11.82
C LYS A 75 -10.64 2.02 -10.81
N ASP A 76 -11.61 1.19 -10.42
CA ASP A 76 -12.69 1.48 -9.48
C ASP A 76 -12.39 0.99 -8.05
N LYS A 77 -11.21 0.39 -7.83
CA LYS A 77 -10.79 -0.12 -6.52
C LYS A 77 -9.52 0.54 -6.03
N GLU A 78 -9.39 0.62 -4.71
CA GLU A 78 -8.12 0.96 -4.07
C GLU A 78 -7.09 -0.12 -4.38
N ILE A 79 -5.89 0.29 -4.80
CA ILE A 79 -4.74 -0.59 -5.01
C ILE A 79 -3.76 -0.37 -3.86
N VAL A 80 -3.51 -1.42 -3.08
CA VAL A 80 -2.57 -1.41 -1.95
C VAL A 80 -1.38 -2.29 -2.33
N THR A 81 -0.19 -1.70 -2.43
CA THR A 81 1.05 -2.43 -2.71
C THR A 81 1.84 -2.67 -1.44
N TYR A 82 2.53 -3.81 -1.33
CA TYR A 82 3.57 -4.02 -0.32
C TYR A 82 4.83 -4.63 -0.93
N CYS A 83 5.96 -4.36 -0.29
CA CYS A 83 7.26 -4.93 -0.64
C CYS A 83 7.91 -5.47 0.65
N TRP A 84 9.22 -5.72 0.60
CA TRP A 84 10.01 -5.85 1.81
C TRP A 84 9.93 -4.57 2.64
N GLY A 85 9.87 -4.72 3.96
CA GLY A 85 10.12 -3.62 4.88
C GLY A 85 11.62 -3.39 5.01
N HIS A 86 12.03 -2.14 5.16
CA HIS A 86 13.30 -1.82 5.77
C HIS A 86 12.98 -1.33 7.18
N ASP A 87 13.53 -2.02 8.19
CA ASP A 87 13.49 -1.57 9.58
C ASP A 87 14.27 -0.25 9.76
#